data_AF-A0AA50DF81-F1
#
_entry.id   AF-A0AA50DF81-F1
#
_cell.length_a   1.000
_cell.length_b   1.000
_cell.length_c   1.000
_cell.angle_alpha   90.00
_cell.angle_beta   90.00
_cell.angle_gamma   90.00
#
_symmetry.space_group_name_H-M   'P 1'
#
loop_
_entity.id
_entity.type
_entity.pdbx_description
1 polymer ?
#
loop_
_entity_poly.entity_id
_entity_poly.type
_entity_poly.pdbx_seq_one_letter_code
_entity_poly.pdbx_strand_id
1 'polypeptide(L)' 'MCSYTHYGAFDPEELGALQSVFDELTAQPWFAASDEARESFARYLFDTFADATFDPAKHRFVVESSARMFYAKET' A
#
# COMPACT_ATOMS: atom_id res chain seq x y z
N MET A 1 4.36 20.91 27.32
CA MET A 1 5.02 20.22 26.20
C MET A 1 3.99 20.08 25.11
N CYS A 2 4.10 20.87 24.04
CA CYS A 2 3.18 20.81 22.92
C CYS A 2 3.67 19.72 21.97
N SER A 3 3.01 18.55 21.99
CA SER A 3 3.18 17.52 20.98
C SER A 3 2.61 18.06 19.67
N TYR A 4 3.48 18.50 18.76
CA TYR A 4 3.07 18.75 17.38
C TYR A 4 2.85 17.38 16.74
N THR A 5 1.60 16.91 16.76
CA THR A 5 1.18 15.80 15.92
C THR A 5 1.27 16.30 14.48
N HIS A 6 2.32 15.90 13.76
CA HIS A 6 2.43 16.14 12.32
C HIS A 6 1.36 15.31 11.63
N TYR A 7 0.13 15.84 11.56
CA TYR A 7 -0.89 15.32 10.65
C TYR A 7 -0.36 15.45 9.23
N GLY A 8 -0.01 14.32 8.60
CA GLY A 8 0.30 14.23 7.17
C GLY A 8 1.72 13.80 6.78
N ALA A 9 2.58 13.38 7.71
CA ALA A 9 3.85 12.73 7.37
C ALA A 9 3.79 11.27 7.82
N PHE A 10 3.81 10.32 6.88
CA PHE A 10 4.00 8.91 7.22
C PHE A 10 5.25 8.75 8.07
N ASP A 11 5.13 8.04 9.19
CA ASP A 11 6.31 7.67 9.95
C ASP A 11 7.22 6.77 9.09
N PRO A 12 8.55 6.82 9.26
CA PRO A 12 9.47 5.99 8.49
C PRO A 12 9.17 4.49 8.64
N GLU A 13 8.64 4.08 9.78
CA GLU A 13 8.16 2.71 10.01
C GLU A 13 6.92 2.38 9.16
N GLU A 14 5.99 3.33 8.99
CA GLU A 14 4.81 3.15 8.14
C GLU A 14 5.16 3.14 6.66
N LEU A 15 6.08 4.00 6.22
CA LEU A 15 6.61 3.96 4.85
C LEU A 15 7.29 2.61 4.57
N GLY A 16 8.08 2.10 5.51
CA GLY A 16 8.70 0.78 5.41
C GLY A 16 7.67 -0.35 5.34
N ALA A 17 6.59 -0.24 6.11
CA ALA A 17 5.48 -1.20 6.08
C ALA A 17 4.72 -1.17 4.75
N LEU A 18 4.37 0.03 4.25
CA LEU A 18 3.71 0.22 2.95
C LEU A 18 4.56 -0.32 1.81
N GLN A 19 5.86 0.00 1.82
CA GLN A 19 6.80 -0.50 0.82
C GLN A 19 6.92 -2.02 0.87
N SER A 20 6.96 -2.62 2.07
CA SER A 20 7.02 -4.08 2.21
C SER A 20 5.76 -4.75 1.65
N VAL A 21 4.58 -4.22 1.95
CA VAL A 21 3.31 -4.74 1.40
C VAL A 21 3.24 -4.57 -0.12
N PHE A 22 3.72 -3.44 -0.63
CA PHE A 22 3.82 -3.20 -2.06
C PHE A 22 4.73 -4.23 -2.74
N ASP A 23 5.93 -4.45 -2.23
CA ASP A 23 6.89 -5.42 -2.78
C ASP A 23 6.34 -6.85 -2.70
N GLU A 24 5.78 -7.24 -1.55
CA GLU A 24 5.17 -8.56 -1.36
C GLU A 24 4.06 -8.88 -2.36
N LEU A 25 3.17 -7.91 -2.61
CA LEU A 25 2.01 -8.07 -3.49
C LEU A 25 2.40 -8.00 -4.96
N THR A 26 3.29 -7.08 -5.33
CA THR A 26 3.76 -6.94 -6.72
C THR A 26 4.70 -8.07 -7.16
N ALA A 27 5.33 -8.76 -6.20
CA ALA A 27 6.10 -9.99 -6.45
C ALA A 27 5.21 -11.22 -6.67
N GLN A 28 3.91 -11.16 -6.37
CA GLN A 28 3.02 -12.30 -6.54
C GLN A 28 2.79 -12.62 -8.03
N PRO A 29 2.66 -13.91 -8.40
CA PRO A 29 2.48 -14.32 -9.79
C PRO A 29 1.17 -13.80 -10.40
N TRP A 30 0.14 -13.62 -9.57
CA TRP A 30 -1.17 -13.11 -9.97
C TRP A 30 -1.18 -11.61 -10.24
N PHE A 31 -0.23 -10.84 -9.71
CA PHE A 31 -0.18 -9.39 -9.89
C PHE A 31 0.28 -9.04 -11.30
N ALA A 32 -0.40 -8.08 -11.93
CA ALA A 32 -0.02 -7.57 -13.24
C ALA A 32 1.35 -6.89 -13.16
N ALA A 33 2.36 -7.48 -13.79
CA ALA A 33 3.75 -6.99 -13.74
C ALA A 33 3.99 -5.71 -14.56
N SER A 34 2.93 -5.09 -15.08
CA SER A 34 3.01 -3.84 -15.83
C SER A 34 3.36 -2.67 -14.92
N ASP A 35 4.24 -1.78 -15.37
CA ASP A 35 4.60 -0.55 -14.65
C ASP A 35 3.37 0.30 -14.30
N GLU A 36 2.37 0.39 -15.20
CA GLU A 36 1.12 1.12 -14.94
C GLU A 36 0.32 0.54 -13.76
N ALA A 37 0.26 -0.79 -13.63
CA ALA A 37 -0.45 -1.44 -12.53
C ALA A 37 0.27 -1.22 -11.19
N ARG A 38 1.61 -1.27 -11.20
CA ARG A 38 2.45 -0.96 -10.04
C ARG A 38 2.31 0.49 -9.61
N GLU A 39 2.39 1.44 -10.54
CA GLU A 39 2.27 2.86 -10.23
C GLU A 39 0.86 3.19 -9.70
N SER A 40 -0.18 2.66 -10.35
CA SER A 40 -1.57 2.84 -9.91
C SER A 40 -1.83 2.23 -8.53
N PHE A 41 -1.24 1.07 -8.24
CA PHE A 41 -1.36 0.42 -6.94
C PHE A 41 -0.60 1.19 -5.84
N ALA A 42 0.61 1.68 -6.11
CA ALA A 42 1.35 2.53 -5.19
C ALA A 42 0.55 3.80 -4.87
N ARG A 43 -0.03 4.44 -5.90
CA ARG A 43 -0.86 5.63 -5.71
C ARG A 43 -2.12 5.33 -4.89
N TYR A 44 -2.76 4.19 -5.12
CA TYR A 44 -3.90 3.72 -4.32
C TYR A 44 -3.53 3.55 -2.85
N LEU A 45 -2.36 2.99 -2.54
CA LEU A 45 -1.88 2.85 -1.15
C LEU A 45 -1.72 4.21 -0.47
N PHE A 46 -1.06 5.17 -1.11
CA PHE A 46 -0.87 6.51 -0.54
C PHE A 46 -2.19 7.28 -0.38
N ASP A 47 -3.13 7.13 -1.32
CA ASP A 47 -4.44 7.78 -1.26
C ASP A 47 -5.34 7.15 -0.18
N THR A 48 -5.34 5.81 -0.09
CA THR A 48 -6.12 5.05 0.90
C THR A 48 -5.64 5.31 2.32
N PHE A 49 -4.32 5.48 2.52
CA PHE A 49 -3.70 5.67 3.83
C PHE A 49 -3.16 7.08 4.04
N ALA A 50 -3.80 8.10 3.45
CA ALA A 50 -3.35 9.50 3.50
C ALA A 50 -3.19 10.07 4.92
N ASP A 51 -3.87 9.49 5.91
CA ASP A 51 -3.84 9.93 7.32
C ASP A 51 -2.77 9.20 8.17
N ALA A 52 -1.84 8.44 7.56
CA ALA A 52 -0.71 7.81 8.28
C ALA A 52 -1.17 6.91 9.45
N THR A 53 -2.13 6.02 9.15
CA THR A 53 -2.61 4.99 10.09
C THR A 53 -2.48 3.60 9.47
N PHE A 54 -1.42 3.38 8.70
CA PHE A 54 -1.24 2.13 7.99
C PHE A 54 -0.72 1.04 8.92
N ASP A 55 -1.61 0.13 9.32
CA ASP A 55 -1.24 -1.08 10.04
C ASP A 55 -1.13 -2.26 9.05
N PRO A 56 0.08 -2.78 8.75
CA PRO A 56 0.24 -3.88 7.80
C PRO A 56 -0.46 -5.16 8.27
N ALA A 57 -0.54 -5.43 9.58
CA ALA A 57 -1.19 -6.65 10.07
C ALA A 57 -2.71 -6.60 9.89
N LYS A 58 -3.32 -5.41 10.02
CA LYS A 58 -4.77 -5.22 9.87
C LYS A 58 -5.18 -4.96 8.42
N HIS A 59 -4.41 -4.19 7.68
CA HIS A 59 -4.79 -3.69 6.36
C HIS A 59 -4.29 -4.57 5.21
N ARG A 60 -3.27 -5.42 5.40
CA ARG A 60 -2.74 -6.29 4.33
C ARG A 60 -3.82 -7.13 3.66
N PHE A 61 -4.76 -7.70 4.42
CA PHE A 61 -5.82 -8.53 3.84
C PHE A 61 -6.75 -7.72 2.91
N VAL A 62 -7.12 -6.52 3.33
CA VAL A 62 -7.99 -5.63 2.54
C VAL A 62 -7.24 -5.14 1.30
N VAL A 63 -5.99 -4.71 1.47
CA VAL A 63 -5.11 -4.27 0.38
C VAL A 63 -4.87 -5.38 -0.62
N GLU A 64 -4.59 -6.61 -0.19
CA GLU A 64 -4.41 -7.77 -1.08
C GLU A 64 -5.70 -8.08 -1.86
N SER A 65 -6.86 -8.02 -1.19
CA SER A 65 -8.16 -8.27 -1.83
C SER A 65 -8.44 -7.23 -2.91
N SER A 66 -8.22 -5.94 -2.63
CA SER A 66 -8.30 -4.86 -3.62
C SER A 66 -7.28 -5.05 -4.74
N ALA A 67 -6.03 -5.38 -4.39
CA ALA A 67 -4.95 -5.63 -5.34
C ALA A 67 -5.34 -6.74 -6.34
N ARG A 68 -5.91 -7.84 -5.85
CA ARG A 68 -6.40 -8.93 -6.68
C ARG A 68 -7.61 -8.55 -7.53
N MET A 69 -8.49 -7.70 -7.04
CA MET A 69 -9.71 -7.34 -7.76
C MET A 69 -9.44 -6.38 -8.92
N PHE A 70 -8.48 -5.46 -8.77
CA PHE A 70 -8.23 -4.39 -9.74
C PHE A 70 -6.91 -4.53 -10.52
N TYR A 71 -5.94 -5.26 -9.98
CA TYR A 71 -4.56 -5.33 -10.52
C TYR A 71 -4.07 -6.77 -10.73
N ALA A 72 -4.96 -7.77 -10.59
CA ALA A 72 -4.61 -9.12 -11.03
C ALA A 72 -4.55 -9.19 -12.55
N LYS A 73 -3.68 -10.04 -13.08
CA LYS A 73 -3.65 -10.38 -14.51
C LYS A 73 -4.99 -11.00 -14.88
N GLU A 74 -5.71 -10.38 -15.81
CA GLU A 74 -6.77 -11.08 -16.54
C GLU A 74 -6.09 -12.22 -17.31
N THR A 75 -6.43 -13.47 -16.94
CA THR A 75 -6.05 -14.68 -17.67
C THR A 75 -6.80 -14.76 -18.99
#